data_AF-A0A7C3PYH5-F1
#
_entry.id   AF-A0A7C3PYH5-F1
#
_cell.length_a   1.000
_cell.length_b   1.000
_cell.length_c   1.000
_cell.angle_alpha   90.00
_cell.angle_beta   90.00
_cell.angle_gamma   90.00
#
_symmetry.space_group_name_H-M   'P 1'
#
loop_
_entity.id
_entity.type
_entity.pdbx_description
1 polymer ?
#
loop_
_entity_poly.entity_id
_entity_poly.type
_entity_poly.pdbx_seq_one_letter_code
_entity_poly.pdbx_strand_id
1 'polypeptide(L)'
;MRRLLLCALAAAASLAGTASSAQSLNVDLDTLFGPRSLGIGTPTDAFGAAADQPGFWNLVSATGPGPRPLYTLGGGWTPATYRTWGGYGSGGAWQNPRRFTFGEANDDFWMLMGDAGRTGVVGVSHQLFPPVPVRVILFEGLEPGLYEVYTYCVAPYEDRYVPVEVTVPGALTENPQLSTGRMPPDWQFRRGITHAVHRVWCIDGVIEVEVLAPSNPQYWPHSYVNGLQLKKLKKLK
;
A
#
# COMPACT_ATOMS: atom_id res chain seq x y z
N MET A 1 -12.65 4.22 -63.93
CA MET A 1 -11.84 3.31 -63.09
C MET A 1 -10.85 4.04 -62.17
N ARG A 2 -11.26 5.03 -61.34
CA ARG A 2 -10.32 5.75 -60.44
C ARG A 2 -10.92 6.30 -59.13
N ARG A 3 -12.12 5.86 -58.72
CA ARG A 3 -12.85 6.43 -57.56
C ARG A 3 -13.32 5.40 -56.51
N LEU A 4 -12.83 4.16 -56.55
CA LEU A 4 -13.30 3.07 -55.66
C LEU A 4 -12.21 2.49 -54.74
N LEU A 5 -11.05 3.14 -54.63
CA LEU A 5 -9.86 2.59 -53.93
C LEU A 5 -9.43 3.39 -52.69
N LEU A 6 -10.29 4.28 -52.17
CA LEU A 6 -9.93 5.22 -51.09
C LEU A 6 -10.76 5.09 -49.80
N CYS A 7 -11.56 4.03 -49.65
CA CYS A 7 -12.33 3.78 -48.42
C CYS A 7 -11.80 2.61 -47.57
N ALA A 8 -10.73 1.92 -47.98
CA ALA A 8 -10.26 0.72 -47.28
C ALA A 8 -9.14 0.97 -46.25
N LEU A 9 -8.63 2.21 -46.10
CA LEU A 9 -7.48 2.50 -45.23
C LEU A 9 -7.81 3.24 -43.91
N ALA A 10 -9.08 3.54 -43.62
CA ALA A 10 -9.46 4.34 -42.44
C ALA A 10 -10.08 3.53 -41.29
N ALA A 11 -10.21 2.20 -41.41
CA ALA A 11 -10.84 1.34 -40.40
C ALA A 11 -9.86 0.45 -39.61
N ALA A 12 -8.55 0.67 -39.73
CA ALA A 12 -7.52 -0.15 -39.07
C ALA A 12 -6.80 0.53 -37.89
N ALA A 13 -7.23 1.73 -37.47
CA ALA A 13 -6.52 2.52 -36.45
C ALA A 13 -7.24 2.64 -35.09
N SER A 14 -8.42 2.04 -34.89
CA SER A 14 -9.17 2.13 -33.63
C SER A 14 -9.19 0.84 -32.79
N LEU A 15 -8.36 -0.15 -33.16
CA LEU A 15 -7.94 -1.22 -32.25
C LEU A 15 -6.57 -0.88 -31.65
N ALA A 16 -6.40 0.35 -31.17
CA ALA A 16 -5.57 0.54 -29.99
C ALA A 16 -6.30 -0.20 -28.87
N GLY A 17 -6.11 -1.52 -28.83
CA GLY A 17 -6.66 -2.37 -27.80
C GLY A 17 -6.38 -1.66 -26.49
N THR A 18 -7.44 -1.41 -25.73
CA THR A 18 -7.29 -1.10 -24.32
C THR A 18 -6.45 -2.23 -23.78
N ALA A 19 -5.13 -2.02 -23.71
CA ALA A 19 -4.24 -2.90 -22.98
C ALA A 19 -4.92 -2.97 -21.64
N SER A 20 -5.58 -4.10 -21.30
CA SER A 20 -6.31 -4.20 -20.04
C SER A 20 -5.26 -3.82 -19.02
N SER A 21 -5.46 -2.64 -18.43
CA SER A 21 -4.41 -1.97 -17.70
C SER A 21 -4.09 -2.94 -16.60
N ALA A 22 -2.87 -3.48 -16.68
CA ALA A 22 -2.36 -4.46 -15.76
C ALA A 22 -2.76 -4.00 -14.35
N GLN A 23 -3.53 -4.82 -13.63
CA GLN A 23 -4.29 -4.41 -12.42
C GLN A 23 -3.37 -3.89 -11.33
N SER A 24 -3.03 -2.61 -11.41
CA SER A 24 -2.19 -1.90 -10.46
C SER A 24 -3.10 -1.09 -9.55
N LEU A 25 -2.77 -1.08 -8.27
CA LEU A 25 -3.64 -0.61 -7.20
C LEU A 25 -2.82 0.22 -6.22
N ASN A 26 -3.36 1.37 -5.81
CA ASN A 26 -2.85 2.15 -4.69
C ASN A 26 -3.82 1.96 -3.52
N VAL A 27 -3.31 1.68 -2.31
CA VAL A 27 -4.09 1.48 -1.08
C VAL A 27 -3.54 2.38 0.01
N ASP A 28 -4.43 3.11 0.65
CA ASP A 28 -4.14 4.00 1.77
C ASP A 28 -4.85 3.48 3.02
N LEU A 29 -4.13 3.31 4.14
CA LEU A 29 -4.70 2.81 5.39
C LEU A 29 -4.97 3.97 6.36
N ASP A 30 -6.22 4.39 6.40
CA ASP A 30 -6.63 5.60 7.13
C ASP A 30 -7.69 5.31 8.20
N THR A 31 -7.85 6.26 9.11
CA THR A 31 -9.03 6.43 9.94
C THR A 31 -10.20 7.01 9.13
N LEU A 32 -11.40 6.46 9.30
CA LEU A 32 -12.57 6.90 8.52
C LEU A 32 -13.13 8.27 8.95
N PHE A 33 -12.63 8.87 10.04
CA PHE A 33 -13.24 10.05 10.65
C PHE A 33 -12.21 11.01 11.25
N GLY A 34 -12.28 12.26 10.81
CA GLY A 34 -11.55 13.40 11.39
C GLY A 34 -11.11 14.40 10.32
N PRO A 35 -10.41 15.49 10.71
CA PRO A 35 -9.99 16.51 9.77
C PRO A 35 -8.71 16.13 9.02
N ARG A 36 -8.59 16.57 7.76
CA ARG A 36 -7.41 16.39 6.90
C ARG A 36 -6.09 16.89 7.51
N SER A 37 -6.18 17.84 8.45
CA SER A 37 -5.03 18.28 9.26
C SER A 37 -4.42 17.18 10.14
N LEU A 38 -5.06 16.01 10.28
CA LEU A 38 -4.51 14.83 10.95
C LEU A 38 -3.81 13.85 10.01
N GLY A 39 -3.89 14.01 8.69
CA GLY A 39 -3.49 12.96 7.73
C GLY A 39 -4.68 12.41 6.96
N ILE A 40 -5.87 12.51 7.55
CA ILE A 40 -7.11 11.88 7.08
C ILE A 40 -7.50 12.30 5.66
N GLY A 41 -7.86 11.29 4.86
CA GLY A 41 -8.14 11.35 3.44
C GLY A 41 -7.06 10.64 2.65
N THR A 42 -7.32 10.41 1.37
CA THR A 42 -6.32 9.78 0.51
C THR A 42 -5.33 10.81 -0.06
N PRO A 43 -4.13 10.38 -0.47
CA PRO A 43 -3.32 11.17 -1.38
C PRO A 43 -4.07 11.53 -2.68
N THR A 44 -3.64 12.59 -3.35
CA THR A 44 -4.17 12.95 -4.68
C THR A 44 -3.79 11.92 -5.75
N ASP A 45 -4.56 11.87 -6.84
CA ASP A 45 -4.28 10.97 -7.97
C ASP A 45 -2.95 11.30 -8.69
N ALA A 46 -2.40 12.49 -8.52
CA ALA A 46 -1.09 12.85 -9.06
C ALA A 46 0.07 12.24 -8.25
N PHE A 47 -0.19 11.76 -7.04
CA PHE A 47 0.83 11.25 -6.13
C PHE A 47 1.18 9.80 -6.44
N GLY A 48 2.40 9.56 -6.93
CA GLY A 48 2.90 8.24 -7.27
C GLY A 48 3.57 7.45 -6.14
N ALA A 49 3.87 8.11 -5.01
CA ALA A 49 4.64 7.59 -3.88
C ALA A 49 5.97 6.89 -4.32
N ALA A 50 6.46 5.90 -3.56
CA ALA A 50 7.71 5.21 -3.86
C ALA A 50 7.65 4.32 -5.11
N ALA A 51 6.46 3.86 -5.51
CA ALA A 51 6.31 3.03 -6.71
C ALA A 51 6.29 3.82 -8.02
N ASP A 52 6.31 5.16 -7.96
CA ASP A 52 6.10 6.06 -9.10
C ASP A 52 4.84 5.66 -9.90
N GLN A 53 3.73 5.49 -9.16
CA GLN A 53 2.46 4.97 -9.66
C GLN A 53 1.32 5.94 -9.32
N PRO A 54 1.17 7.03 -10.08
CA PRO A 54 0.04 7.95 -9.91
C PRO A 54 -1.28 7.26 -10.27
N GLY A 55 -2.35 7.69 -9.64
CA GLY A 55 -3.71 7.22 -9.84
C GLY A 55 -4.51 7.13 -8.54
N PHE A 56 -5.75 6.68 -8.69
CA PHE A 56 -6.72 6.56 -7.63
C PHE A 56 -6.19 5.76 -6.43
N TRP A 57 -6.24 6.37 -5.26
CA TRP A 57 -5.91 5.76 -3.96
C TRP A 57 -7.16 5.15 -3.32
N ASN A 58 -7.13 3.85 -3.08
CA ASN A 58 -8.21 3.14 -2.40
C ASN A 58 -8.11 3.39 -0.89
N LEU A 59 -9.03 4.20 -0.37
CA LEU A 59 -9.16 4.42 1.07
C LEU A 59 -9.66 3.16 1.76
N VAL A 60 -8.82 2.57 2.61
CA VAL A 60 -9.15 1.39 3.39
C VAL A 60 -9.00 1.71 4.87
N SER A 61 -9.99 1.31 5.66
CA SER A 61 -9.91 1.52 7.11
C SER A 61 -8.74 0.75 7.72
N ALA A 62 -7.88 1.47 8.44
CA ALA A 62 -6.74 0.92 9.17
C ALA A 62 -7.13 -0.16 10.21
N THR A 63 -8.39 -0.18 10.67
CA THR A 63 -8.91 -1.06 11.74
C THR A 63 -9.94 -2.08 11.28
N GLY A 64 -10.47 -1.97 10.06
CA GLY A 64 -11.66 -2.70 9.65
C GLY A 64 -11.37 -4.07 9.02
N PRO A 65 -11.75 -5.21 9.64
CA PRO A 65 -11.70 -6.50 8.97
C PRO A 65 -12.80 -6.57 7.89
N GLY A 66 -12.50 -7.22 6.77
CA GLY A 66 -13.47 -7.55 5.73
C GLY A 66 -12.96 -7.29 4.31
N PRO A 67 -13.55 -7.96 3.31
CA PRO A 67 -13.26 -7.66 1.92
C PRO A 67 -13.77 -6.25 1.59
N ARG A 68 -12.87 -5.42 1.04
CA ARG A 68 -13.17 -4.10 0.51
C ARG A 68 -12.93 -4.13 -1.00
N PRO A 69 -13.90 -3.73 -1.83
CA PRO A 69 -13.67 -3.66 -3.27
C PRO A 69 -12.56 -2.67 -3.58
N LEU A 70 -11.73 -2.99 -4.56
CA LEU A 70 -10.66 -2.11 -5.02
C LEU A 70 -10.93 -1.61 -6.43
N TYR A 71 -10.49 -0.38 -6.67
CA TYR A 71 -10.58 0.32 -7.93
C TYR A 71 -9.18 0.44 -8.56
N THR A 72 -9.15 0.42 -9.89
CA THR A 72 -7.93 0.65 -10.69
C THR A 72 -7.36 2.04 -10.44
N LEU A 73 -6.14 2.30 -10.92
CA LEU A 73 -5.52 3.63 -10.94
C LEU A 73 -6.38 4.72 -11.63
N GLY A 74 -7.32 4.35 -12.51
CA GLY A 74 -8.25 5.29 -13.14
C GLY A 74 -9.58 5.45 -12.39
N GLY A 75 -9.73 4.87 -11.19
CA GLY A 75 -10.98 4.85 -10.42
C GLY A 75 -12.03 3.87 -10.96
N GLY A 76 -11.70 3.07 -11.98
CA GLY A 76 -12.60 2.06 -12.54
C GLY A 76 -12.72 0.83 -11.63
N TRP A 77 -13.90 0.20 -11.60
CA TRP A 77 -14.16 -1.02 -10.80
C TRP A 77 -13.23 -2.19 -11.16
N THR A 78 -12.88 -3.02 -10.18
CA THR A 78 -12.14 -4.28 -10.37
C THR A 78 -12.78 -5.42 -9.58
N PRO A 79 -12.55 -6.70 -9.98
CA PRO A 79 -12.92 -7.84 -9.16
C PRO A 79 -12.02 -8.01 -7.92
N ALA A 80 -10.92 -7.25 -7.78
CA ALA A 80 -10.04 -7.43 -6.65
C ALA A 80 -10.63 -6.85 -5.36
N THR A 81 -10.30 -7.53 -4.26
CA THR A 81 -10.66 -7.09 -2.92
C THR A 81 -9.46 -7.05 -2.00
N TYR A 82 -9.45 -6.08 -1.09
CA TYR A 82 -8.54 -6.03 0.05
C TYR A 82 -9.21 -6.69 1.25
N ARG A 83 -8.51 -7.56 1.96
CA ARG A 83 -8.92 -8.09 3.27
C ARG A 83 -7.75 -8.01 4.23
N THR A 84 -8.02 -7.79 5.51
CA THR A 84 -7.00 -7.90 6.55
C THR A 84 -7.52 -8.66 7.76
N TRP A 85 -6.63 -9.38 8.41
CA TRP A 85 -6.86 -9.97 9.73
C TRP A 85 -5.58 -9.94 10.56
N GLY A 86 -5.74 -10.25 11.83
CA GLY A 86 -4.69 -10.11 12.82
C GLY A 86 -4.26 -8.66 13.01
N GLY A 87 -3.03 -8.48 13.51
CA GLY A 87 -2.59 -7.19 14.01
C GLY A 87 -3.38 -6.72 15.23
N TYR A 88 -3.07 -5.52 15.70
CA TYR A 88 -3.89 -4.86 16.71
C TYR A 88 -5.03 -4.14 15.99
N GLY A 89 -6.28 -4.37 16.39
CA GLY A 89 -7.48 -3.72 15.83
C GLY A 89 -7.57 -2.20 16.09
N SER A 90 -6.43 -1.52 16.26
CA SER A 90 -6.33 -0.09 16.34
C SER A 90 -5.43 0.47 15.23
N GLY A 91 -5.81 1.65 14.79
CA GLY A 91 -5.13 2.46 13.80
C GLY A 91 -5.37 3.91 14.19
N GLY A 92 -4.68 4.81 13.53
CA GLY A 92 -4.76 6.22 13.86
C GLY A 92 -4.32 7.09 12.70
N ALA A 93 -4.67 8.35 12.85
CA ALA A 93 -4.12 9.46 12.11
C ALA A 93 -3.41 10.32 13.14
N TRP A 94 -2.14 10.63 12.91
CA TRP A 94 -1.35 11.37 13.87
C TRP A 94 -1.04 12.76 13.33
N GLN A 95 -0.92 13.76 14.21
CA GLN A 95 -0.24 15.00 13.83
C GLN A 95 1.23 14.85 14.16
N ASN A 96 2.08 14.97 13.15
CA ASN A 96 3.49 15.23 13.41
C ASN A 96 3.68 16.75 13.51
N PRO A 97 4.16 17.29 14.65
CA PRO A 97 4.37 18.72 14.80
C PRO A 97 5.35 19.29 13.77
N ARG A 98 6.20 18.46 13.14
CA ARG A 98 7.05 18.87 12.01
C ARG A 98 6.27 19.22 10.73
N ARG A 99 5.02 18.79 10.59
CA ARG A 99 4.15 19.10 9.44
C ARG A 99 3.93 20.62 9.29
N PHE A 100 3.79 21.33 10.39
CA PHE A 100 3.48 22.76 10.38
C PHE A 100 4.64 23.65 9.89
N THR A 101 5.86 23.10 9.79
CA THR A 101 7.04 23.86 9.38
C THR A 101 7.22 23.92 7.87
N PHE A 102 6.64 23.00 7.09
CA PHE A 102 6.95 22.83 5.66
C PHE A 102 5.82 23.24 4.70
N GLY A 103 4.68 23.73 5.21
CA GLY A 103 3.54 24.14 4.39
C GLY A 103 2.81 22.98 3.69
N GLU A 104 1.71 23.29 3.02
CA GLU A 104 0.77 22.34 2.39
C GLU A 104 1.38 21.49 1.25
N ALA A 105 2.61 21.78 0.82
CA ALA A 105 3.26 21.15 -0.33
C ALA A 105 3.62 19.66 -0.14
N ASN A 106 3.61 19.13 1.08
CA ASN A 106 3.85 17.71 1.38
C ASN A 106 2.59 16.99 1.88
N ASP A 107 1.40 17.52 1.57
CA ASP A 107 0.15 16.93 2.03
C ASP A 107 0.02 15.47 1.59
N ASP A 108 0.34 15.10 0.35
CA ASP A 108 0.13 13.73 -0.13
C ASP A 108 1.06 12.69 0.51
N PHE A 109 2.33 13.04 0.74
CA PHE A 109 3.21 12.17 1.53
C PHE A 109 2.65 11.97 2.93
N TRP A 110 2.11 13.04 3.53
CA TRP A 110 1.51 12.97 4.86
C TRP A 110 0.17 12.24 4.89
N MET A 111 -0.67 12.36 3.85
CA MET A 111 -1.90 11.57 3.73
C MET A 111 -1.56 10.08 3.76
N LEU A 112 -0.53 9.65 3.01
CA LEU A 112 -0.13 8.26 3.01
C LEU A 112 0.57 7.83 4.32
N MET A 113 1.55 8.60 4.80
CA MET A 113 2.48 8.15 5.84
C MET A 113 2.09 8.59 7.25
N GLY A 114 1.14 9.51 7.38
CA GLY A 114 0.63 10.03 8.65
C GLY A 114 -0.39 9.13 9.31
N ASP A 115 -1.06 8.30 8.50
CA ASP A 115 -2.08 7.37 8.94
C ASP A 115 -1.52 5.94 8.91
N ALA A 116 -2.00 5.11 9.84
CA ALA A 116 -1.53 3.73 9.89
C ALA A 116 -2.46 2.79 10.66
N GLY A 117 -2.44 1.54 10.23
CA GLY A 117 -2.83 0.40 11.04
C GLY A 117 -1.66 -0.12 11.87
N ARG A 118 -1.89 -0.47 13.13
CA ARG A 118 -0.86 -1.15 13.93
C ARG A 118 -0.67 -2.59 13.47
N THR A 119 0.57 -3.07 13.49
CA THR A 119 0.89 -4.46 13.17
C THR A 119 0.65 -5.35 14.39
N GLY A 120 0.95 -6.65 14.30
CA GLY A 120 1.00 -7.55 15.47
C GLY A 120 2.43 -7.76 15.95
N VAL A 121 2.62 -8.47 17.06
CA VAL A 121 3.93 -9.00 17.48
C VAL A 121 3.79 -10.48 17.83
N VAL A 122 4.65 -11.31 17.25
CA VAL A 122 4.72 -12.74 17.59
C VAL A 122 5.38 -12.90 18.96
N GLY A 123 4.75 -13.66 19.85
CA GLY A 123 5.39 -14.21 21.05
C GLY A 123 5.48 -13.29 22.27
N VAL A 124 5.03 -12.04 22.19
CA VAL A 124 4.87 -11.19 23.39
C VAL A 124 3.45 -11.27 23.91
N SER A 125 3.26 -12.08 24.96
CA SER A 125 2.20 -11.83 25.92
C SER A 125 2.63 -10.63 26.76
N HIS A 126 2.09 -9.45 26.48
CA HIS A 126 2.13 -8.40 27.49
C HIS A 126 1.11 -8.81 28.57
N GLN A 127 1.39 -8.65 29.87
CA GLN A 127 0.44 -9.06 30.93
C GLN A 127 -0.97 -8.42 30.81
N LEU A 128 -1.09 -7.38 29.98
CA LEU A 128 -2.33 -6.66 29.69
C LEU A 128 -3.00 -7.04 28.36
N PHE A 129 -2.34 -7.82 27.48
CA PHE A 129 -2.88 -8.15 26.15
C PHE A 129 -2.49 -9.58 25.72
N PRO A 130 -3.45 -10.37 25.18
CA PRO A 130 -3.14 -11.67 24.60
C PRO A 130 -2.14 -11.54 23.43
N PRO A 131 -1.44 -12.63 23.04
CA PRO A 131 -0.56 -12.64 21.87
C PRO A 131 -1.29 -12.05 20.66
N VAL A 132 -0.70 -11.02 20.04
CA VAL A 132 -1.32 -10.36 18.89
C VAL A 132 -0.84 -11.04 17.62
N PRO A 133 -1.71 -11.70 16.84
CA PRO A 133 -1.31 -12.38 15.62
C PRO A 133 -0.69 -11.40 14.62
N VAL A 134 0.20 -11.92 13.76
CA VAL A 134 0.75 -11.20 12.60
C VAL A 134 -0.38 -10.47 11.87
N ARG A 135 -0.12 -9.23 11.42
CA ARG A 135 -1.09 -8.54 10.57
C ARG A 135 -0.94 -9.11 9.17
N VAL A 136 -1.99 -9.73 8.66
CA VAL A 136 -2.03 -10.25 7.30
C VAL A 136 -2.94 -9.38 6.46
N ILE A 137 -2.45 -9.05 5.28
CA ILE A 137 -3.15 -8.30 4.25
C ILE A 137 -3.24 -9.20 3.03
N LEU A 138 -4.46 -9.39 2.53
CA LEU A 138 -4.75 -10.25 1.41
C LEU A 138 -5.38 -9.43 0.29
N PHE A 139 -4.80 -9.54 -0.88
CA PHE A 139 -5.41 -9.10 -2.13
C PHE A 139 -5.93 -10.33 -2.85
N GLU A 140 -7.26 -10.39 -3.03
CA GLU A 140 -7.95 -11.48 -3.71
C GLU A 140 -8.49 -10.97 -5.04
N GLY A 141 -8.72 -11.84 -6.03
CA GLY A 141 -9.31 -11.45 -7.32
C GLY A 141 -8.37 -10.63 -8.22
N LEU A 142 -7.06 -10.72 -8.00
CA LEU A 142 -6.06 -10.10 -8.86
C LEU A 142 -5.94 -10.84 -10.21
N GLU A 143 -5.69 -10.12 -11.29
CA GLU A 143 -5.32 -10.74 -12.56
C GLU A 143 -3.94 -11.42 -12.43
N PRO A 144 -3.75 -12.67 -12.93
CA PRO A 144 -2.44 -13.33 -12.89
C PRO A 144 -1.31 -12.52 -13.55
N GLY A 145 -0.13 -12.55 -12.96
CA GLY A 145 1.05 -11.83 -13.44
C GLY A 145 2.13 -11.60 -12.39
N LEU A 146 3.21 -10.93 -12.79
CA LEU A 146 4.27 -10.51 -11.88
C LEU A 146 3.94 -9.13 -11.33
N TYR A 147 4.05 -8.98 -10.02
CA TYR A 147 3.80 -7.74 -9.30
C TYR A 147 5.05 -7.29 -8.54
N GLU A 148 5.24 -5.99 -8.43
CA GLU A 148 5.97 -5.36 -7.33
C GLU A 148 4.98 -4.92 -6.26
N VAL A 149 5.26 -5.30 -5.01
CA VAL A 149 4.48 -4.98 -3.82
C VAL A 149 5.30 -4.01 -2.99
N TYR A 150 4.85 -2.77 -2.90
CA TYR A 150 5.41 -1.74 -2.04
C TYR A 150 4.56 -1.70 -0.76
N THR A 151 5.18 -1.95 0.38
CA THR A 151 4.51 -1.90 1.69
C THR A 151 5.11 -0.77 2.50
N TYR A 152 4.32 0.26 2.81
CA TYR A 152 4.75 1.44 3.55
C TYR A 152 4.60 1.19 5.05
N CYS A 153 5.71 1.32 5.79
CA CYS A 153 5.77 0.92 7.21
C CYS A 153 6.70 1.85 7.98
N VAL A 154 6.18 2.99 8.45
CA VAL A 154 6.88 3.96 9.30
C VAL A 154 5.98 4.40 10.44
N ALA A 155 6.58 4.61 11.60
CA ALA A 155 5.91 5.26 12.71
C ALA A 155 5.63 6.75 12.40
N PRO A 156 4.36 7.18 12.29
CA PRO A 156 4.02 8.55 11.86
C PRO A 156 4.43 9.63 12.87
N TYR A 157 4.37 9.30 14.16
CA TYR A 157 4.47 10.27 15.24
C TYR A 157 5.84 10.32 15.94
N GLU A 158 6.73 9.36 15.67
CA GLU A 158 7.87 9.13 16.53
C GLU A 158 9.20 9.33 15.79
N ASP A 159 10.14 10.05 16.41
CA ASP A 159 11.57 10.01 16.07
C ASP A 159 12.21 8.65 16.45
N ARG A 160 11.38 7.60 16.52
CA ARG A 160 11.78 6.26 16.93
C ARG A 160 12.11 5.42 15.70
N TYR A 161 13.07 4.56 15.92
CA TYR A 161 13.49 3.53 14.99
C TYR A 161 12.69 2.29 15.36
N VAL A 162 11.50 2.15 14.78
CA VAL A 162 10.69 0.95 14.95
C VAL A 162 10.88 0.10 13.70
N PRO A 163 11.58 -1.04 13.79
CA PRO A 163 11.69 -1.92 12.65
C PRO A 163 10.32 -2.57 12.41
N VAL A 164 9.98 -2.75 11.14
CA VAL A 164 8.82 -3.52 10.69
C VAL A 164 9.32 -4.54 9.68
N GLU A 165 9.02 -5.81 9.94
CA GLU A 165 9.31 -6.92 9.05
C GLU A 165 8.10 -7.13 8.13
N VAL A 166 8.37 -7.19 6.83
CA VAL A 166 7.37 -7.43 5.79
C VAL A 166 7.75 -8.72 5.06
N THR A 167 6.82 -9.67 5.03
CA THR A 167 6.96 -10.93 4.30
C THR A 167 5.90 -10.99 3.21
N VAL A 168 6.31 -11.38 2.00
CA VAL A 168 5.38 -11.69 0.90
C VAL A 168 5.65 -13.13 0.46
N PRO A 169 4.79 -14.10 0.82
CA PRO A 169 4.98 -15.50 0.44
C PRO A 169 5.19 -15.68 -1.07
N GLY A 170 6.22 -16.46 -1.44
CA GLY A 170 6.58 -16.68 -2.84
C GLY A 170 7.32 -15.51 -3.52
N ALA A 171 7.77 -14.50 -2.77
CA ALA A 171 8.58 -13.42 -3.34
C ALA A 171 9.90 -13.92 -3.95
N LEU A 172 10.29 -13.28 -5.05
CA LEU A 172 11.52 -13.50 -5.83
C LEU A 172 12.69 -12.62 -5.36
N THR A 173 12.41 -11.66 -4.49
CA THR A 173 13.39 -10.79 -3.84
C THR A 173 13.72 -11.32 -2.44
N GLU A 174 14.64 -10.66 -1.74
CA GLU A 174 14.84 -10.87 -0.31
C GLU A 174 13.49 -10.85 0.42
N ASN A 175 13.29 -11.82 1.32
CA ASN A 175 12.05 -12.07 2.04
C ASN A 175 12.37 -12.83 3.34
N PRO A 176 12.07 -12.29 4.52
CA PRO A 176 11.44 -10.99 4.76
C PRO A 176 12.33 -9.79 4.38
N GLN A 177 11.74 -8.61 4.26
CA GLN A 177 12.45 -7.32 4.23
C GLN A 177 12.12 -6.47 5.46
N LEU A 178 13.14 -5.79 5.99
CA LEU A 178 12.97 -4.84 7.09
C LEU A 178 12.81 -3.42 6.56
N SER A 179 11.79 -2.73 7.07
CA SER A 179 11.67 -1.27 7.02
C SER A 179 12.03 -0.73 8.41
N THR A 180 13.17 -0.06 8.54
CA THR A 180 13.68 0.43 9.82
C THR A 180 14.15 1.88 9.69
N GLY A 181 13.61 2.73 10.57
CA GLY A 181 14.01 4.12 10.63
C GLY A 181 12.89 5.01 11.12
N ARG A 182 13.27 6.25 11.42
CA ARG A 182 12.31 7.33 11.67
C ARG A 182 11.71 7.83 10.37
N MET A 183 10.55 8.49 10.49
CA MET A 183 10.00 9.29 9.40
C MET A 183 11.07 10.25 8.84
N PRO A 184 11.38 10.18 7.53
CA PRO A 184 12.35 11.09 6.91
C PRO A 184 11.98 12.56 7.12
N PRO A 185 12.88 13.39 7.67
CA PRO A 185 12.58 14.81 7.93
C PRO A 185 12.41 15.63 6.64
N ASP A 186 12.88 15.09 5.51
CA ASP A 186 12.77 15.66 4.17
C ASP A 186 11.63 15.02 3.36
N TRP A 187 10.79 14.18 3.98
CA TRP A 187 9.59 13.61 3.37
C TRP A 187 9.85 12.81 2.08
N GLN A 188 11.04 12.23 1.97
CA GLN A 188 11.42 11.40 0.83
C GLN A 188 11.27 9.92 1.14
N PHE A 189 10.74 9.17 0.18
CA PHE A 189 10.73 7.72 0.25
C PHE A 189 12.13 7.15 0.11
N ARG A 190 12.49 6.29 1.04
CA ARG A 190 13.73 5.51 1.04
C ARG A 190 13.41 4.05 1.34
N ARG A 191 13.84 3.14 0.47
CA ARG A 191 13.65 1.70 0.68
C ARG A 191 14.40 1.26 1.95
N GLY A 192 13.78 0.38 2.72
CA GLY A 192 14.32 -0.10 3.99
C GLY A 192 14.21 0.91 5.14
N ILE A 193 13.66 2.11 4.89
CA ILE A 193 13.31 3.09 5.92
C ILE A 193 11.81 3.33 5.90
N THR A 194 11.27 3.68 4.72
CA THR A 194 9.85 4.04 4.56
C THR A 194 8.97 2.91 4.07
N HIS A 195 9.58 1.97 3.35
CA HIS A 195 8.86 0.89 2.70
C HIS A 195 9.77 -0.30 2.40
N ALA A 196 9.15 -1.48 2.28
CA ALA A 196 9.73 -2.69 1.72
C ALA A 196 9.22 -2.91 0.28
N VAL A 197 9.98 -3.62 -0.55
CA VAL A 197 9.60 -3.89 -1.96
C VAL A 197 9.80 -5.36 -2.29
N HIS A 198 8.71 -6.08 -2.55
CA HIS A 198 8.76 -7.49 -2.94
C HIS A 198 8.36 -7.67 -4.40
N ARG A 199 8.99 -8.61 -5.12
CA ARG A 199 8.50 -9.07 -6.43
C ARG A 199 7.85 -10.44 -6.27
N VAL A 200 6.62 -10.63 -6.71
CA VAL A 200 5.89 -11.89 -6.52
C VAL A 200 5.05 -12.23 -7.76
N TRP A 201 4.97 -13.52 -8.08
CA TRP A 201 4.01 -14.01 -9.06
C TRP A 201 2.66 -14.22 -8.40
N CYS A 202 1.64 -13.53 -8.89
CA CYS A 202 0.25 -13.85 -8.60
C CYS A 202 -0.23 -14.84 -9.65
N ILE A 203 -0.52 -16.08 -9.24
CA ILE A 203 -0.90 -17.17 -10.14
C ILE A 203 -2.40 -17.47 -10.02
N ASP A 204 -2.89 -17.55 -8.79
CA ASP A 204 -4.26 -17.90 -8.40
C ASP A 204 -5.14 -16.68 -8.12
N GLY A 205 -4.66 -15.48 -8.45
CA GLY A 205 -5.35 -14.23 -8.17
C GLY A 205 -5.25 -13.76 -6.73
N VAL A 206 -4.34 -14.35 -5.94
CA VAL A 206 -4.08 -13.96 -4.56
C VAL A 206 -2.65 -13.43 -4.40
N ILE A 207 -2.50 -12.35 -3.62
CA ILE A 207 -1.22 -11.93 -3.04
C ILE A 207 -1.45 -11.71 -1.55
N GLU A 208 -0.64 -12.36 -0.74
CA GLU A 208 -0.60 -12.19 0.71
C GLU A 208 0.60 -11.33 1.12
N VAL A 209 0.40 -10.46 2.10
CA VAL A 209 1.44 -9.63 2.71
C VAL A 209 1.30 -9.75 4.22
N GLU A 210 2.32 -10.29 4.86
CA GLU A 210 2.43 -10.37 6.30
C GLU A 210 3.26 -9.18 6.80
N VAL A 211 2.77 -8.49 7.82
CA VAL A 211 3.45 -7.35 8.45
C VAL A 211 3.56 -7.58 9.94
N LEU A 212 4.80 -7.58 10.43
CA LEU A 212 5.17 -7.99 11.76
C LEU A 212 6.08 -6.96 12.44
N ALA A 213 5.79 -6.66 13.70
CA ALA A 213 6.78 -6.05 14.58
C ALA A 213 7.82 -7.09 14.99
N PRO A 214 9.12 -6.76 15.04
CA PRO A 214 10.12 -7.63 15.61
C PRO A 214 9.71 -8.10 17.00
N SER A 215 10.13 -9.31 17.38
CA SER A 215 9.80 -9.94 18.68
C SER A 215 10.30 -9.17 19.91
N ASN A 216 10.98 -8.03 19.75
CA ASN A 216 11.36 -7.16 20.84
C ASN A 216 10.13 -6.39 21.38
N PRO A 217 9.72 -6.62 22.65
CA PRO A 217 8.58 -5.95 23.24
C PRO A 217 8.66 -4.42 23.25
N GLN A 218 9.87 -3.84 23.20
CA GLN A 218 10.08 -2.39 23.23
C GLN A 218 9.49 -1.66 22.01
N TYR A 219 9.36 -2.36 20.88
CA TYR A 219 8.81 -1.79 19.65
C TYR A 219 7.28 -1.89 19.59
N TRP A 220 6.67 -2.57 20.56
CA TRP A 220 5.22 -2.63 20.70
C TRP A 220 4.69 -1.47 21.54
N PRO A 221 3.55 -0.83 21.20
CA PRO A 221 2.68 -1.03 20.02
C PRO A 221 2.98 -0.04 18.87
N HIS A 222 4.26 0.21 18.60
CA HIS A 222 4.73 1.33 17.79
C HIS A 222 5.14 0.91 16.36
N SER A 223 4.69 -0.25 15.91
CA SER A 223 4.90 -0.80 14.57
C SER A 223 3.65 -0.65 13.73
N TYR A 224 3.84 -0.18 12.51
CA TYR A 224 2.78 0.40 11.69
C TYR A 224 2.90 -0.04 10.25
N VAL A 225 1.75 -0.17 9.59
CA VAL A 225 1.61 -0.20 8.14
C VAL A 225 0.70 0.96 7.74
N ASN A 226 1.21 1.79 6.83
CA ASN A 226 0.58 3.04 6.41
C ASN A 226 -0.25 2.85 5.14
N GLY A 227 0.23 2.03 4.21
CA GLY A 227 -0.41 1.83 2.92
C GLY A 227 0.35 0.83 2.06
N LEU A 228 -0.15 0.57 0.86
CA LEU A 228 0.44 -0.37 -0.09
C LEU A 228 0.28 0.11 -1.53
N GLN A 229 1.22 -0.26 -2.40
CA GLN A 229 1.02 -0.20 -3.85
C GLN A 229 1.33 -1.55 -4.48
N LEU A 230 0.41 -2.03 -5.31
CA LEU A 230 0.62 -3.15 -6.20
C LEU A 230 0.88 -2.62 -7.61
N LYS A 231 2.08 -2.86 -8.13
CA LYS A 231 2.50 -2.47 -9.48
C LYS A 231 2.65 -3.72 -10.34
N LYS A 232 1.70 -3.96 -11.24
CA LYS A 232 1.77 -5.13 -12.13
C LYS A 232 2.81 -4.88 -13.22
N LEU A 233 3.87 -5.69 -13.23
CA LEU A 233 5.00 -5.56 -14.16
C LEU A 233 4.78 -6.30 -15.48
N LYS A 234 4.17 -7.49 -15.43
CA LYS A 234 3.86 -8.29 -16.61
C LYS A 234 2.67 -9.21 -16.38
N LYS A 235 1.94 -9.51 -17.46
CA LYS A 235 0.92 -10.56 -17.46
C LYS A 235 1.58 -11.94 -17.52
N LEU A 236 0.96 -12.92 -16.87
CA LEU A 236 1.31 -14.32 -17.10
C LEU A 236 0.78 -14.69 -18.50
N LYS A 237 1.64 -15.26 -19.36
CA LYS A 237 1.26 -15.70 -20.70
C LYS A 237 0.67 -17.10 -20.66
#